data_AF-A0A7K0WRI0-F1
#
_entry.id   AF-A0A7K0WRI0-F1
#
_cell.length_a   1.000
_cell.length_b   1.000
_cell.length_c   1.000
_cell.angle_alpha   90.00
_cell.angle_beta   90.00
_cell.angle_gamma   90.00
#
_symmetry.space_group_name_H-M   'P 1'
#
loop_
_entity.id
_entity.type
_entity.pdbx_description
1 polymer ?
#
loop_
_entity_poly.entity_id
_entity_poly.type
_entity_poly.pdbx_seq_one_letter_code
_entity_poly.pdbx_strand_id
1 'polypeptide(L)' 'MQLGLQLGYWGQMPSPDWVDRAVEAERLGFTSVWTAEAWGSDALTPLAFLAAKTDRIRLGTSVM' A
#
# COMPACT_ATOMS: atom_id res chain seq x y z
N MET A 1 10.56 9.49 -14.82
CA MET A 1 10.52 9.60 -13.34
C MET A 1 9.29 8.84 -12.85
N GLN A 2 9.40 8.08 -11.75
CA GLN A 2 8.30 7.27 -11.20
C GLN A 2 8.04 7.68 -9.75
N LEU A 3 6.76 7.77 -9.37
CA LEU A 3 6.34 8.07 -8.00
C LEU A 3 5.77 6.81 -7.35
N GLY A 4 6.12 6.61 -6.07
CA GLY A 4 5.61 5.51 -5.24
C GLY A 4 5.03 6.06 -3.92
N LEU A 5 3.94 5.46 -3.46
CA LEU A 5 3.31 5.78 -2.17
C LEU A 5 3.79 4.78 -1.12
N GLN A 6 4.45 5.26 -0.07
CA GLN A 6 4.81 4.44 1.09
C GLN A 6 3.73 4.60 2.17
N LEU A 7 3.03 3.51 2.50
CA LEU A 7 2.04 3.46 3.58
C LEU A 7 2.70 3.21 4.95
N GLY A 8 3.96 2.75 4.95
CA GLY A 8 4.77 2.58 6.14
C GLY A 8 4.32 1.42 7.03
N TYR A 9 4.84 1.43 8.26
CA TYR A 9 4.49 0.47 9.31
C TYR A 9 3.32 0.98 10.13
N TRP A 10 2.33 0.12 10.40
CA TRP A 10 1.07 0.48 11.05
C TRP A 10 0.77 -0.29 12.35
N GLY A 11 1.73 -1.06 12.88
CA GLY A 11 1.50 -1.85 14.09
C GLY A 11 0.34 -2.82 13.92
N GLN A 12 -0.72 -2.66 14.71
CA GLN A 12 -1.87 -3.57 14.67
C GLN A 12 -2.82 -3.30 13.50
N MET A 13 -2.98 -2.05 13.04
CA MET A 13 -3.99 -1.69 12.05
C MET A 13 -3.54 -0.49 11.18
N PRO A 14 -3.80 -0.52 9.86
CA PRO A 14 -3.54 0.61 8.97
C PRO A 14 -4.38 1.84 9.33
N SER A 15 -3.95 3.01 8.86
CA SER A 15 -4.74 4.25 8.98
C SER A 15 -6.10 4.09 8.29
N PRO A 16 -7.21 4.69 8.77
CA PRO A 16 -8.54 4.46 8.19
C PRO A 16 -8.66 4.78 6.69
N ASP A 17 -7.83 5.68 6.20
CA ASP A 17 -7.82 6.20 4.82
C ASP A 17 -6.82 5.48 3.89
N TRP A 18 -6.19 4.40 4.35
CA TRP A 18 -5.10 3.73 3.61
C TRP A 18 -5.52 3.23 2.21
N VAL A 19 -6.77 2.79 2.07
CA VAL A 19 -7.35 2.36 0.78
C VAL A 19 -7.57 3.55 -0.14
N ASP A 20 -8.23 4.59 0.36
CA ASP A 20 -8.55 5.79 -0.43
C ASP A 20 -7.28 6.45 -0.95
N ARG A 21 -6.21 6.47 -0.14
CA ARG A 21 -4.90 6.96 -0.55
C ARG A 21 -4.26 6.13 -1.65
N ALA A 22 -4.38 4.80 -1.60
CA ALA A 22 -3.85 3.93 -2.64
C ALA A 22 -4.61 4.05 -3.96
N VAL A 23 -5.95 4.10 -3.90
CA VAL A 23 -6.82 4.32 -5.07
C VAL A 23 -6.56 5.70 -5.68
N GLU A 24 -6.46 6.74 -4.85
CA GLU A 24 -6.16 8.09 -5.30
C GLU A 24 -4.75 8.20 -5.90
N ALA A 25 -3.77 7.50 -5.31
CA ALA A 25 -2.43 7.43 -5.88
C ALA A 25 -2.44 6.81 -7.29
N GLU A 26 -3.19 5.73 -7.50
CA GLU A 26 -3.40 5.17 -8.84
C GLU A 26 -4.05 6.18 -9.79
N ARG A 27 -5.09 6.89 -9.34
CA ARG A 27 -5.77 7.94 -10.12
C ARG A 27 -4.83 9.06 -10.54
N LEU A 28 -3.91 9.45 -9.66
CA LEU A 28 -2.90 10.49 -9.88
C LEU A 28 -1.69 10.01 -10.70
N GLY A 29 -1.63 8.72 -11.09
CA GLY A 29 -0.57 8.18 -11.93
C GLY A 29 0.67 7.71 -11.16
N PHE A 30 0.53 7.42 -9.86
CA PHE A 30 1.59 6.74 -9.11
C PHE A 30 1.80 5.33 -9.67
N THR A 31 3.03 4.84 -9.57
CA THR A 31 3.44 3.59 -10.19
C THR A 31 3.48 2.42 -9.23
N SER A 32 3.55 2.70 -7.92
CA SER A 32 3.62 1.67 -6.89
C SER A 32 3.08 2.16 -5.53
N VAL A 33 2.56 1.21 -4.75
CA VAL A 33 2.22 1.34 -3.33
C VAL A 33 3.02 0.32 -2.54
N TRP A 34 3.56 0.76 -1.42
CA TRP A 34 4.41 -0.04 -0.55
C TRP A 34 3.86 -0.09 0.87
N THR A 35 3.97 -1.26 1.48
CA THR A 35 3.64 -1.52 2.90
C THR A 35 4.89 -2.02 3.61
N ALA A 36 4.97 -1.86 4.93
CA ALA A 36 6.10 -2.36 5.71
C ALA A 36 5.64 -3.38 6.75
N GLU A 37 6.35 -4.50 6.83
CA GLU A 37 6.21 -5.48 7.90
C GLU A 37 7.25 -5.19 8.98
N ALA A 38 6.80 -5.02 10.21
CA ALA A 38 7.69 -4.98 11.37
C ALA A 38 6.93 -5.51 12.59
N TRP A 39 7.64 -6.15 13.53
CA TRP A 39 7.08 -6.54 14.83
C TRP A 39 5.76 -7.32 14.76
N GLY A 40 5.57 -8.12 13.70
CA GLY A 40 4.37 -8.95 13.49
C GLY A 40 3.18 -8.24 12.84
N SER A 41 3.33 -7.03 12.30
CA SER A 41 2.28 -6.39 11.50
C SER A 41 2.11 -7.08 10.15
N ASP A 42 0.90 -7.47 9.81
CA ASP A 42 0.62 -8.07 8.50
C ASP A 42 0.74 -7.02 7.37
N ALA A 43 1.67 -7.26 6.44
CA ALA A 43 1.85 -6.44 5.24
C ALA A 43 1.19 -7.01 3.98
N LEU A 44 0.89 -8.32 3.94
CA LEU A 44 0.41 -9.00 2.74
C LEU A 44 -1.10 -8.97 2.60
N THR A 45 -1.87 -9.15 3.66
CA THR A 45 -3.35 -9.08 3.59
C THR A 45 -3.81 -7.70 3.11
N PRO A 46 -3.23 -6.58 3.59
CA PRO A 46 -3.57 -5.25 3.06
C PRO A 46 -3.22 -5.09 1.58
N LEU A 47 -2.08 -5.60 1.11
CA LEU A 47 -1.74 -5.57 -0.32
C LEU A 47 -2.72 -6.42 -1.14
N ALA A 48 -3.12 -7.59 -0.66
CA ALA A 48 -4.14 -8.41 -1.32
C ALA A 48 -5.49 -7.68 -1.40
N PHE A 49 -5.87 -6.96 -0.35
CA PHE A 49 -7.07 -6.14 -0.37
C PHE A 49 -6.96 -4.96 -1.35
N LEU A 50 -5.79 -4.30 -1.44
CA LEU A 50 -5.55 -3.25 -2.46
C LEU A 50 -5.61 -3.81 -3.88
N ALA A 51 -5.11 -5.03 -4.11
CA ALA A 51 -5.17 -5.67 -5.42
C ALA A 51 -6.62 -5.85 -5.91
N ALA A 52 -7.60 -5.95 -5.01
CA ALA A 52 -9.01 -6.01 -5.35
C ALA A 52 -9.65 -4.62 -5.57
N LYS A 53 -8.92 -3.53 -5.31
CA LYS A 53 -9.40 -2.13 -5.39
C LYS A 53 -8.67 -1.29 -6.44
N THR A 54 -7.61 -1.80 -7.03
CA THR A 54 -6.75 -1.08 -7.99
C THR A 54 -6.47 -1.97 -9.20
N ASP A 55 -6.30 -1.37 -10.37
CA ASP A 55 -6.18 -2.12 -11.64
C ASP A 55 -4.77 -2.17 -12.23
N ARG A 56 -3.90 -1.21 -11.88
CA ARG A 56 -2.63 -0.93 -12.60
C ARG A 56 -1.45 -0.66 -11.68
N ILE A 57 -1.68 -0.09 -10.49
CA ILE A 57 -0.61 0.28 -9.58
C ILE A 57 0.08 -0.97 -9.04
N ARG A 58 1.42 -0.95 -8.99
CA ARG A 58 2.18 -2.09 -8.46
C ARG A 58 2.09 -2.12 -6.94
N LEU A 59 2.02 -3.31 -6.37
CA LEU A 59 1.88 -3.54 -4.94
C LEU A 59 3.12 -4.28 -4.45
N GLY A 60 3.70 -3.87 -3.33
CA GLY A 60 4.89 -4.51 -2.79
C GLY A 60 5.16 -4.17 -1.32
N THR A 61 6.13 -4.88 -0.75
CA THR A 61 6.63 -4.64 0.61
C THR A 61 7.98 -3.92 0.57
N SER A 62 8.23 -3.02 1.53
CA SER A 62 9.50 -2.30 1.68
C SER A 62 9.65 -1.84 3.13
N VAL A 63 10.13 -2.67 4.06
CA VAL A 63 10.73 -4.03 3.97
C VAL A 63 9.74 -5.11 4.49
N MET A 64 10.01 -6.39 4.19
CA MET A 64 9.37 -7.55 4.83
C MET A 64 10.21 -8.06 6.00
#